data_AF-A0A1L5PIP0-F1
#
_entry.id   AF-A0A1L5PIP0-F1
#
_cell.length_a   1.000
_cell.length_b   1.000
_cell.length_c   1.000
_cell.angle_alpha   90.00
_cell.angle_beta   90.00
_cell.angle_gamma   90.00
#
_symmetry.space_group_name_H-M   'P 1'
#
loop_
_entity.id
_entity.type
_entity.pdbx_description
1 polymer ?
#
loop_
_entity_poly.entity_id
_entity_poly.type
_entity_poly.pdbx_seq_one_letter_code
_entity_poly.pdbx_strand_id
1 'polypeptide(L)'
;MPPKYVNRGGQPREKCMVAAYALVKNYGATQSTVAEVMGCSQGTVANWVKEVGFRKEINGLKNELGKAHDYIADLADQLNLIEYNPDDGGHYYDDDEGDER
;
A
#
# COMPACT_ATOMS: atom_id res chain seq x y z
N MET A 1 29.21 22.70 10.52
CA MET A 1 28.17 21.99 9.74
C MET A 1 28.62 20.56 9.56
N PRO A 2 27.84 19.53 9.97
CA PRO A 2 28.22 18.15 9.67
C PRO A 2 28.21 17.94 8.14
N PRO A 3 29.11 17.11 7.61
CA PRO A 3 29.25 16.93 6.17
C PRO A 3 27.97 16.34 5.57
N LYS A 4 27.59 16.87 4.40
CA LYS A 4 26.47 16.41 3.59
C LYS A 4 26.82 15.00 3.06
N TYR A 5 25.85 14.09 3.06
CA TYR A 5 26.03 12.72 2.58
C TYR A 5 26.80 12.66 1.25
N VAL A 6 27.91 11.92 1.21
CA VAL A 6 28.65 11.63 -0.01
C VAL A 6 28.51 10.14 -0.30
N ASN A 7 27.72 9.83 -1.31
CA ASN A 7 27.54 8.49 -1.84
C ASN A 7 28.86 7.94 -2.41
N ARG A 8 29.70 7.35 -1.54
CA ARG A 8 31.04 6.87 -1.88
C ARG A 8 31.06 5.77 -2.97
N GLY A 9 29.91 5.29 -3.44
CA GLY A 9 29.80 4.26 -4.49
C GLY A 9 28.72 4.52 -5.57
N GLY A 10 28.18 5.73 -5.69
CA GLY A 10 27.17 6.05 -6.72
C GLY A 10 25.81 5.33 -6.58
N GLN A 11 25.55 4.65 -5.45
CA GLN A 11 24.31 3.91 -5.19
C GLN A 11 23.08 4.86 -5.14
N PRO A 12 21.94 4.51 -5.76
CA PRO A 12 20.72 5.30 -5.64
C PRO A 12 20.32 5.53 -4.17
N ARG A 13 19.83 6.75 -3.84
CA ARG A 13 19.41 7.13 -2.47
C ARG A 13 18.57 6.04 -1.80
N GLU A 14 17.62 5.49 -2.54
CA GLU A 14 16.71 4.46 -2.04
C GLU A 14 17.45 3.19 -1.58
N LYS A 15 18.48 2.74 -2.31
CA LYS A 15 19.29 1.59 -1.87
C LYS A 15 20.01 1.90 -0.55
N CYS A 16 20.54 3.11 -0.41
CA CYS A 16 21.22 3.52 0.82
C CYS A 16 20.26 3.61 2.01
N MET A 17 19.04 4.07 1.79
CA MET A 17 17.99 4.11 2.82
C MET A 17 17.59 2.71 3.29
N VAL A 18 17.37 1.79 2.35
CA VAL A 18 16.99 0.41 2.68
C VAL A 18 18.14 -0.30 3.41
N ALA A 19 19.38 -0.08 2.99
CA ALA A 19 20.55 -0.59 3.69
C ALA A 19 20.65 -0.03 5.12
N ALA A 20 20.46 1.29 5.30
CA ALA A 20 20.47 1.91 6.62
C ALA A 20 19.36 1.36 7.53
N TYR A 21 18.15 1.18 6.99
CA TYR A 21 17.05 0.54 7.71
C TYR A 21 17.40 -0.88 8.14
N ALA A 22 17.91 -1.71 7.21
CA ALA A 22 18.27 -3.09 7.51
C ALA A 22 19.36 -3.18 8.58
N LEU A 23 20.43 -2.37 8.47
CA LEU A 23 21.51 -2.32 9.45
C LEU A 23 20.98 -2.00 10.85
N VAL A 24 20.07 -1.03 10.98
CA VAL A 24 19.51 -0.64 12.28
C VAL A 24 18.51 -1.66 12.81
N LYS A 25 17.55 -2.10 11.99
CA LYS A 25 16.40 -2.90 12.45
C LYS A 25 16.63 -4.40 12.44
N ASN A 26 17.44 -4.90 11.50
CA ASN A 26 17.66 -6.34 11.33
C ASN A 26 19.01 -6.78 11.94
N TYR A 27 20.02 -5.91 11.89
CA TYR A 27 21.38 -6.22 12.37
C TYR A 27 21.74 -5.52 13.71
N GLY A 28 20.85 -4.69 14.26
CA GLY A 28 21.03 -4.06 15.57
C GLY A 28 22.09 -2.95 15.63
N ALA A 29 22.55 -2.44 14.48
CA ALA A 29 23.49 -1.33 14.45
C ALA A 29 22.84 -0.05 15.01
N THR A 30 23.64 0.78 15.68
CA THR A 30 23.16 2.10 16.11
C THR A 30 23.15 3.08 14.92
N GLN A 31 22.26 4.08 14.97
CA GLN A 31 22.16 5.07 13.90
C GLN A 31 23.43 5.92 13.76
N SER A 32 24.18 6.14 14.85
CA SER A 32 25.45 6.85 14.82
C SER A 32 26.51 6.05 14.06
N THR A 33 26.66 4.75 14.36
CA THR A 33 27.59 3.87 13.65
C THR A 33 27.26 3.79 12.15
N VAL A 34 25.98 3.68 11.80
CA VAL A 34 25.57 3.68 10.38
C VAL A 34 25.88 5.02 9.72
N ALA A 35 25.69 6.14 10.42
CA ALA A 35 25.97 7.47 9.89
C ALA A 35 27.48 7.68 9.64
N GLU A 36 28.35 7.18 10.52
CA GLU A 36 29.80 7.20 10.36
C GLU A 36 30.23 6.40 9.11
N VAL A 37 29.73 5.17 8.98
CA VAL A 37 30.05 4.29 7.84
C VAL A 37 29.55 4.89 6.52
N MET A 38 28.34 5.48 6.54
CA MET A 38 27.71 6.05 5.34
C MET A 38 28.15 7.50 5.06
N GLY A 39 28.91 8.13 5.94
CA GLY A 39 29.37 9.51 5.79
C GLY A 39 28.23 10.53 5.75
N CYS A 40 27.20 10.37 6.58
CA CYS A 40 26.10 11.32 6.74
C CYS A 40 25.86 11.68 8.22
N SER A 41 24.86 12.52 8.48
CA SER A 41 24.45 12.82 9.85
C SER A 41 23.58 11.69 10.43
N GLN A 42 23.64 11.48 11.75
CA GLN A 42 22.72 10.57 12.44
C GLN A 42 21.25 10.90 12.17
N GLY A 43 20.89 12.19 12.10
CA GLY A 43 19.53 12.63 11.77
C GLY A 43 19.10 12.21 10.36
N THR A 44 20.03 12.18 9.40
CA THR A 44 19.77 11.65 8.05
C THR A 44 19.41 10.16 8.12
N VAL A 45 20.19 9.36 8.85
CA VAL A 45 19.90 7.93 9.06
C VAL A 45 18.55 7.76 9.77
N ALA A 46 18.28 8.52 10.83
CA ALA A 46 17.02 8.48 11.57
C ALA A 46 15.81 8.70 10.64
N ASN A 47 15.90 9.70 9.76
CA ASN A 47 14.85 10.00 8.79
C ASN A 47 14.68 8.86 7.77
N TRP A 48 15.78 8.30 7.26
CA TRP A 48 15.72 7.17 6.35
C TRP A 48 15.08 5.92 6.97
N VAL A 49 15.47 5.58 8.20
CA VAL A 49 14.90 4.44 8.94
C VAL A 49 13.39 4.62 9.13
N LYS A 50 12.93 5.83 9.48
CA LYS A 50 11.50 6.13 9.59
C LYS A 50 10.79 6.01 8.24
N GLU A 51 11.32 6.64 7.20
CA GLU A 51 10.73 6.65 5.85
C GLU A 51 10.54 5.22 5.30
N VAL A 52 11.56 4.36 5.43
CA VAL A 52 11.47 2.96 5.01
C VAL A 52 10.48 2.17 5.86
N GLY A 53 10.42 2.44 7.16
CA GLY A 53 9.42 1.85 8.07
C GLY A 53 7.98 2.15 7.60
N PHE A 54 7.66 3.41 7.35
CA PHE A 54 6.34 3.82 6.86
C PHE A 54 5.99 3.20 5.51
N ARG A 55 6.96 3.13 4.58
CA ARG A 55 6.73 2.47 3.28
C ARG A 55 6.37 0.99 3.43
N LYS A 56 7.03 0.29 4.35
CA LYS A 56 6.74 -1.12 4.65
C LYS A 56 5.32 -1.29 5.20
N GLU A 57 4.93 -0.43 6.15
CA GLU A 57 3.58 -0.44 6.73
C GLU A 57 2.50 -0.13 5.69
N ILE A 58 2.69 0.91 4.87
CA ILE A 58 1.74 1.28 3.80
C ILE A 58 1.56 0.14 2.80
N ASN A 59 2.64 -0.52 2.40
CA ASN A 59 2.56 -1.66 1.47
C ASN A 59 1.85 -2.86 2.12
N GLY A 60 2.07 -3.10 3.41
CA GLY A 60 1.32 -4.10 4.18
C GLY A 60 -0.18 -3.81 4.18
N LEU A 61 -0.56 -2.58 4.55
CA LEU A 61 -1.96 -2.14 4.61
C LEU A 61 -2.65 -2.21 3.26
N LYS A 62 -1.96 -1.82 2.17
CA LYS A 62 -2.50 -1.93 0.80
C LYS A 62 -2.79 -3.38 0.41
N ASN A 63 -1.89 -4.30 0.76
CA ASN A 63 -2.08 -5.72 0.50
C ASN A 63 -3.24 -6.30 1.31
N GLU A 64 -3.39 -5.89 2.57
CA GLU A 64 -4.53 -6.28 3.41
C GLU A 64 -5.85 -5.77 2.86
N LEU A 65 -5.89 -4.52 2.38
CA LEU A 65 -7.08 -3.95 1.74
C LEU A 65 -7.46 -4.70 0.45
N GLY A 66 -6.48 -5.07 -0.37
CA GLY A 66 -6.72 -5.88 -1.56
C GLY A 66 -7.38 -7.22 -1.23
N LYS A 67 -6.84 -7.95 -0.24
CA LYS A 67 -7.44 -9.21 0.24
C LYS A 67 -8.84 -9.02 0.81
N ALA A 68 -9.07 -7.90 1.50
CA ALA A 68 -10.40 -7.58 2.03
C ALA A 68 -11.41 -7.35 0.89
N HIS A 69 -11.00 -6.71 -0.22
CA HIS A 69 -11.86 -6.55 -1.39
C HIS A 69 -12.23 -7.90 -2.02
N ASP A 70 -11.27 -8.81 -2.17
CA ASP A 70 -11.55 -10.17 -2.69
C ASP A 70 -12.58 -10.88 -1.80
N TYR A 71 -12.39 -10.81 -0.48
CA TYR A 71 -13.33 -11.39 0.47
C TYR A 71 -14.72 -10.71 0.45
N ILE A 72 -14.77 -9.40 0.25
CA ILE A 72 -16.04 -8.66 0.10
C ILE A 72 -16.77 -9.10 -1.17
N ALA A 73 -16.05 -9.35 -2.27
CA ALA A 73 -16.65 -9.84 -3.50
C ALA A 73 -17.28 -11.23 -3.30
N ASP A 74 -16.58 -12.15 -2.64
CA ASP A 74 -17.10 -13.48 -2.29
C ASP A 74 -18.36 -13.39 -1.40
N LEU A 75 -18.36 -12.48 -0.42
CA LEU A 75 -19.51 -12.26 0.45
C LEU A 75 -20.69 -11.61 -0.30
N ALA A 76 -20.42 -10.67 -1.20
CA ALA A 76 -21.45 -9.99 -1.98
C ALA A 76 -22.18 -10.98 -2.92
N ASP A 77 -21.44 -11.92 -3.51
CA ASP A 77 -21.99 -13.02 -4.30
C ASP A 77 -22.87 -13.95 -3.45
N GLN A 78 -22.39 -14.37 -2.27
CA GLN A 78 -23.17 -15.21 -1.34
C GLN A 78 -24.46 -14.54 -0.83
N LEU A 79 -24.45 -13.22 -0.69
CA LEU A 79 -25.61 -12.44 -0.28
C LEU A 79 -26.53 -12.09 -1.47
N ASN A 80 -26.21 -12.56 -2.68
CA ASN A 80 -26.88 -12.24 -3.93
C ASN A 80 -27.08 -10.72 -4.14
N LEU A 81 -26.11 -9.92 -3.70
CA LEU A 81 -26.14 -8.46 -3.82
C LEU A 81 -25.76 -7.99 -5.24
N ILE A 82 -25.47 -8.92 -6.16
CA ILE A 82 -24.95 -8.63 -7.51
C ILE A 82 -26.04 -8.69 -8.60
N GLU A 83 -27.24 -9.27 -8.36
CA GLU A 83 -28.34 -9.24 -9.33
C GLU A 83 -29.42 -8.20 -8.99
N TYR A 84 -29.16 -6.94 -9.33
CA TYR A 84 -30.20 -6.02 -9.81
C TYR A 84 -29.59 -5.04 -10.80
N ASN A 85 -29.78 -5.32 -12.09
CA ASN A 85 -29.49 -4.38 -13.17
C ASN A 85 -30.82 -3.73 -13.60
N PRO A 86 -31.10 -2.47 -13.25
CA PRO A 86 -32.36 -1.79 -13.56
C PRO A 86 -32.60 -1.57 -15.07
N ASP A 87 -31.62 -1.90 -15.92
CA ASP A 87 -31.68 -1.79 -17.39
C ASP A 87 -31.99 -3.13 -18.08
N ASP A 88 -32.19 -4.22 -17.32
CA ASP A 88 -32.80 -5.43 -17.84
C ASP A 88 -34.29 -5.14 -18.05
N GLY A 89 -34.59 -4.63 -19.23
CA GLY A 89 -35.91 -4.16 -19.67
C GLY A 89 -36.95 -5.26 -19.58
N GLY A 90 -37.49 -5.45 -18.37
CA GLY A 90 -38.65 -6.26 -18.07
C GLY A 90 -39.83 -5.75 -18.90
N HIS A 91 -39.98 -6.35 -20.08
CA HIS A 91 -41.11 -6.21 -20.97
C HIS A 91 -42.34 -6.77 -20.23
N TYR A 92 -43.01 -5.94 -19.44
CA TYR A 92 -44.39 -6.21 -19.07
C TYR A 92 -45.20 -6.06 -20.35
N TYR A 93 -45.81 -7.16 -20.78
CA TYR A 93 -46.84 -7.10 -21.80
C TYR A 93 -47.98 -6.25 -21.24
N ASP A 94 -48.19 -5.07 -21.82
CA ASP A 94 -49.51 -4.46 -21.93
C ASP A 94 -50.36 -5.45 -22.74
N ASP A 95 -51.14 -6.28 -22.05
CA ASP A 95 -52.37 -6.82 -22.64
C ASP A 95 -53.49 -5.87 -22.18
N ASP A 96 -53.58 -4.77 -22.91
CA ASP A 96 -54.78 -3.95 -22.97
C ASP A 96 -55.86 -4.70 -23.78
N GLU A 97 -57.11 -4.40 -23.47
CA GLU A 97 -58.34 -4.73 -24.19
C GLU A 97 -59.04 -6.10 -23.97
N GLY A 98 -60.17 -6.01 -23.26
CA GLY A 98 -61.46 -6.44 -23.84
C GLY A 98 -62.27 -7.46 -23.03
N ASP A 99 -63.31 -7.01 -22.32
CA ASP A 99 -64.71 -7.08 -22.83
C ASP A 99 -65.69 -6.71 -21.71
N GLU A 100 -66.56 -5.74 -22.02
CA GLU A 100 -67.71 -5.34 -21.22
C GLU A 100 -68.76 -6.45 -21.25
N ARG A 101 -69.23 -6.94 -20.09
CA ARG A 101 -70.62 -7.41 -19.90
C ARG A 101 -71.10 -7.25 -18.47
#